data_AF-A0A1U7IHL3-F1
#
_entry.id   AF-A0A1U7IHL3-F1
#
_cell.length_a   1.000
_cell.length_b   1.000
_cell.length_c   1.000
_cell.angle_alpha   90.00
_cell.angle_beta   90.00
_cell.angle_gamma   90.00
#
_symmetry.space_group_name_H-M   'P 1'
#
loop_
_entity.id
_entity.type
_entity.pdbx_description
1 polymer ?
#
loop_
_entity_poly.entity_id
_entity_poly.type
_entity_poly.pdbx_seq_one_letter_code
_entity_poly.pdbx_strand_id
1 'polypeptide(L)' 'MKTQKLTLEIAEPLFKQLEQVAQISSESIETIAIRIIAMRLPSLSREVQELQEMLDSITTDQLHGEIVLEETVD' A
#
# COMPACT_ATOMS: atom_id res chain seq x y z
N MET A 1 18.64 -7.21 18.75
CA MET A 1 17.58 -6.72 17.82
C MET A 1 17.95 -5.31 17.41
N LYS A 2 17.93 -4.99 16.11
CA LYS A 2 18.11 -3.61 15.65
C LYS A 2 16.75 -2.93 15.72
N THR A 3 16.63 -1.88 16.52
CA THR A 3 15.45 -1.02 16.57
C THR A 3 15.69 0.21 15.71
N GLN A 4 14.62 0.74 15.13
CA GLN A 4 14.65 1.99 14.37
C GLN A 4 13.58 2.93 14.92
N LYS A 5 13.89 4.22 15.02
CA LYS A 5 12.93 5.24 15.42
C LYS A 5 12.17 5.71 14.18
N LEU A 6 10.85 5.70 14.26
CA LEU A 6 9.95 6.23 13.23
C LEU A 6 9.23 7.47 13.79
N THR A 7 9.13 8.52 12.99
CA THR A 7 8.31 9.70 13.29
C THR A 7 7.22 9.77 12.22
N LEU A 8 5.97 9.95 12.65
CA LEU A 8 4.80 9.90 11.77
C LEU A 8 4.04 11.22 11.86
N GLU A 9 3.77 11.82 10.71
CA GLU A 9 2.78 12.88 10.57
C GLU A 9 1.49 12.24 10.06
N ILE A 10 0.39 12.39 10.80
CA ILE A 10 -0.92 11.85 10.43
C ILE A 10 -2.00 12.91 10.62
N ALA A 11 -3.13 12.73 9.94
CA ALA A 11 -4.26 13.62 10.08
C ALA A 11 -4.82 13.60 11.52
N GLU A 12 -5.16 14.77 12.05
CA GLU A 12 -5.71 14.92 13.41
C GLU A 12 -6.91 13.99 13.69
N PRO A 13 -7.88 13.78 12.77
CA PRO A 13 -8.99 12.86 13.02
C PRO A 13 -8.55 11.42 13.24
N LEU A 14 -7.47 10.98 12.58
CA LEU A 14 -6.93 9.63 12.76
C LEU A 14 -6.21 9.53 14.11
N PHE A 15 -5.47 10.56 14.50
CA PHE A 15 -4.83 10.59 15.82
C PHE A 15 -5.86 10.51 16.95
N LYS A 16 -6.98 11.24 16.83
CA LYS A 16 -8.10 11.17 17.79
C LYS A 16 -8.71 9.77 17.91
N GLN A 17 -8.81 9.03 16.80
CA GLN A 17 -9.26 7.63 16.83
C GLN A 17 -8.26 6.74 17.57
N LEU A 18 -6.95 6.96 17.37
CA LEU A 18 -5.92 6.23 18.11
C LEU A 18 -5.97 6.52 19.62
N GLU A 19 -6.18 7.79 20.00
CA GLU A 19 -6.36 8.20 21.41
C GLU A 19 -7.53 7.48 22.07
N GLN A 20 -8.67 7.39 21.38
CA GLN A 20 -9.85 6.70 21.90
C GLN A 20 -9.57 5.20 22.14
N VAL A 21 -8.90 4.54 21.20
CA VAL A 21 -8.52 3.14 21.35
C VAL A 21 -7.53 2.96 22.51
N ALA A 22 -6.51 3.82 22.60
CA ALA A 22 -5.52 3.82 23.68
C ALA A 22 -6.16 3.93 25.07
N GLN A 23 -7.15 4.83 25.20
CA GLN A 23 -7.88 5.02 26.44
C GLN A 23 -8.65 3.75 26.87
N ILE A 24 -9.26 3.05 25.92
CA ILE A 24 -10.06 1.84 26.20
C ILE A 24 -9.14 0.65 26.50
N SER A 25 -8.07 0.47 25.71
CA SER A 25 -7.20 -0.70 25.83
C SER A 25 -6.12 -0.55 26.90
N SER A 26 -5.95 0.64 27.48
CA SER A 26 -4.81 0.96 28.36
C SER A 26 -3.44 0.72 27.70
N GLU A 27 -3.37 0.85 26.39
CA GLU A 27 -2.13 0.74 25.62
C GLU A 27 -1.66 2.12 25.16
N SER A 28 -0.37 2.26 24.85
CA SER A 28 0.13 3.48 24.25
C SER A 28 -0.31 3.60 22.78
N ILE A 29 -0.45 4.84 22.30
CA ILE A 29 -0.78 5.13 20.89
C ILE A 29 0.24 4.49 19.95
N GLU A 30 1.53 4.53 20.31
CA GLU A 30 2.62 3.94 19.53
C GLU A 30 2.47 2.43 19.42
N THR A 31 2.08 1.75 20.50
CA THR A 31 1.86 0.30 20.51
C THR A 31 0.73 -0.07 19.56
N ILE A 32 -0.38 0.68 19.62
CA ILE A 32 -1.53 0.47 18.74
C ILE A 32 -1.13 0.72 17.28
N ALA A 33 -0.45 1.83 17.00
CA ALA A 33 0.00 2.19 15.65
C ALA A 33 0.94 1.12 15.07
N ILE A 34 1.93 0.65 15.86
CA ILE A 34 2.84 -0.41 15.45
C ILE A 34 2.07 -1.71 15.18
N ARG A 35 1.08 -2.07 16.02
CA ARG A 35 0.27 -3.27 15.81
C ARG A 35 -0.53 -3.19 14.51
N ILE A 36 -1.17 -2.05 14.24
CA ILE A 36 -1.91 -1.84 12.99
C ILE A 36 -0.98 -1.98 11.78
N ILE A 37 0.20 -1.35 11.82
CA ILE A 37 1.21 -1.46 10.75
C ILE A 37 1.65 -2.92 10.59
N ALA A 38 1.99 -3.61 11.69
CA ALA A 38 2.44 -5.00 11.67
C ALA A 38 1.38 -5.96 11.11
N MET A 39 0.10 -5.69 11.37
CA MET A 39 -1.00 -6.49 10.83
C MET A 39 -1.24 -6.24 9.34
N ARG A 40 -1.15 -4.99 8.87
CA ARG A 40 -1.44 -4.66 7.46
C ARG A 40 -0.26 -4.91 6.53
N LEU A 41 0.97 -4.71 7.00
CA LEU A 41 2.17 -4.74 6.16
C LEU A 41 2.33 -6.05 5.37
N PRO A 42 2.15 -7.26 5.93
CA PRO A 42 2.29 -8.50 5.16
C PRO A 42 1.30 -8.61 4.01
N SER A 43 0.04 -8.22 4.22
CA SER A 43 -0.97 -8.23 3.16
C SER A 43 -0.65 -7.21 2.07
N LEU A 44 -0.19 -6.02 2.45
CA LEU A 44 0.21 -4.99 1.50
C LEU A 44 1.44 -5.42 0.68
N SER A 45 2.44 -6.06 1.32
CA SER A 45 3.59 -6.62 0.62
C SER A 45 3.18 -7.66 -0.43
N ARG A 46 2.19 -8.50 -0.12
CA ARG A 46 1.66 -9.48 -1.09
C ARG A 46 0.95 -8.79 -2.25
N GLU A 47 0.06 -7.83 -1.97
CA GLU A 47 -0.65 -7.06 -3.00
C GLU A 47 0.34 -6.38 -3.96
N VAL A 48 1.41 -5.77 -3.43
CA VAL A 48 2.47 -5.16 -4.23
C VAL A 48 3.21 -6.19 -5.09
N GLN A 49 3.53 -7.36 -4.53
CA GLN A 49 4.20 -8.42 -5.28
C GLN A 49 3.32 -8.95 -6.42
N GLU A 50 2.04 -9.21 -6.17
CA GLU A 50 1.09 -9.67 -7.19
C GLU A 50 0.98 -8.66 -8.34
N LEU A 51 0.90 -7.36 -8.02
CA LEU A 51 0.89 -6.30 -9.03
C LEU A 51 2.19 -6.24 -9.83
N GLN A 52 3.35 -6.46 -9.18
CA GLN A 52 4.63 -6.50 -9.87
C GLN A 52 4.72 -7.71 -10.82
N GLU A 53 4.28 -8.88 -10.39
CA GLU A 53 4.22 -10.08 -11.23
C GLU A 53 3.29 -9.88 -12.44
N MET A 54 2.14 -9.23 -12.24
CA MET A 54 1.25 -8.85 -13.33
C MET A 54 1.95 -7.89 -14.31
N LEU A 55 2.63 -6.86 -13.81
CA LEU A 55 3.36 -5.91 -14.65
C LEU A 55 4.46 -6.60 -15.46
N ASP A 56 5.24 -7.47 -14.83
CA ASP A 56 6.33 -8.21 -15.46
C ASP A 56 5.82 -9.22 -16.50
N SER A 57 4.58 -9.69 -16.36
CA SER A 57 3.93 -10.59 -17.31
C SER A 57 3.43 -9.89 -18.58
N ILE A 58 3.35 -8.56 -18.58
CA ILE A 58 2.99 -7.78 -19.78
C ILE A 58 4.20 -7.76 -20.71
N THR A 59 4.13 -8.53 -21.79
CA THR A 59 5.14 -8.50 -22.85
C THR A 59 4.91 -7.30 -23.78
N THR A 60 5.98 -6.81 -24.42
CA THR A 60 5.91 -5.72 -25.42
C THR A 60 4.94 -6.00 -26.58
N ASP A 61 4.64 -7.27 -26.84
CA ASP A 61 3.69 -7.71 -27.86
C ASP A 61 2.23 -7.46 -27.46
N GLN A 62 1.91 -7.40 -26.15
CA GLN A 62 0.58 -7.04 -25.64
C GLN A 62 0.34 -5.52 -25.61
N LEU A 63 1.40 -4.72 -25.71
CA LEU A 63 1.33 -3.26 -25.81
C LEU A 63 1.06 -2.75 -27.24
N HIS A 64 1.15 -3.60 -28.26
CA HIS A 64 1.00 -3.25 -29.69
C HIS A 64 -0.27 -3.79 -30.35
N GLY A 65 -1.30 -4.13 -29.58
CA GLY A 65 -2.60 -4.53 -30.12
C GLY A 65 -3.50 -3.32 -30.40
N GLU A 66 -3.70 -3.02 -31.69
CA GLU A 66 -4.70 -2.09 -32.24
C GLU A 66 -4.38 -0.58 -32.23
N ILE A 67 -3.46 -0.18 -33.09
CA ILE A 67 -3.69 1.00 -33.92
C ILE A 67 -3.67 0.54 -35.38
N VAL A 68 -4.77 -0.05 -35.84
CA VAL A 68 -5.02 -0.17 -37.28
C VAL A 68 -5.46 1.22 -37.74
N LEU A 69 -4.50 2.04 -38.15
CA LEU A 69 -4.79 3.14 -39.05
C LEU A 69 -5.10 2.48 -40.39
N GLU A 70 -6.39 2.31 -40.70
CA GLU A 70 -6.82 2.05 -42.07
C GLU A 70 -6.40 3.25 -42.92
N GLU A 71 -5.20 3.19 -43.49
CA GLU A 71 -4.87 3.99 -44.68
C GLU A 71 -5.79 3.48 -45.79
N THR A 72 -6.89 4.22 -45.97
CA THR A 72 -7.70 4.19 -47.17
C THR A 72 -6.82 4.70 -48.31
N VAL A 73 -6.26 3.77 -49.09
CA VAL A 73 -5.60 4.08 -50.36
C VAL A 73 -6.70 4.16 -51.43
N ASP A 74 -6.69 5.29 -52.14
CA ASP A 74 -7.56 5.71 -53.25
C ASP A 74 -7.94 4.62 -54.28
#